data_AF-A0A354HSF3-F1
#
_entry.id   AF-A0A354HSF3-F1
#
_cell.length_a   1.000
_cell.length_b   1.000
_cell.length_c   1.000
_cell.angle_alpha   90.00
_cell.angle_beta   90.00
_cell.angle_gamma   90.00
#
_symmetry.space_group_name_H-M   'P 1'
#
loop_
_entity.id
_entity.type
_entity.pdbx_description
1 polymer ?
#
loop_
_entity_poly.entity_id
_entity_poly.type
_entity_poly.pdbx_seq_one_letter_code
_entity_poly.pdbx_strand_id
1 'polypeptide(L)'
;MSIWLLTILAVIIYLGLLQRTLDRMRLSDRAALIIIALLAVGTWLPDLPIGMVRINLGSTLVPFGLAVYLIGTADTYREQVRGAAAIVATAIAVLVLDWVLPQEPGAMFIEPLYAYGLAAGVIGYLVGRSRRAAFVGGMMGVLAADIIILLQQFPLTRSYQLGGGILDSSL
;
A
#
# COMPACT_ATOMS: atom_id res chain seq x y z
N MET A 1 9.23 -7.34 -2.70
CA MET A 1 9.07 -7.19 -1.24
C MET A 1 10.15 -8.00 -0.55
N SER A 2 10.95 -7.40 0.35
CA SER A 2 11.96 -8.16 1.09
C SER A 2 11.29 -9.08 2.11
N ILE A 3 11.45 -10.40 1.97
CA ILE A 3 10.86 -11.42 2.86
C ILE A 3 11.20 -11.11 4.34
N TRP A 4 12.36 -10.52 4.58
CA TRP A 4 12.84 -10.10 5.89
C TRP A 4 11.90 -9.12 6.61
N LEU A 5 11.29 -8.17 5.89
CA LEU A 5 10.34 -7.22 6.49
C LEU A 5 9.09 -7.96 7.01
N LEU A 6 8.57 -8.90 6.22
CA LEU A 6 7.42 -9.71 6.62
C LEU A 6 7.76 -10.63 7.80
N THR A 7 8.95 -11.22 7.80
CA THR A 7 9.43 -12.06 8.91
C THR A 7 9.56 -11.25 10.20
N ILE A 8 10.18 -10.07 10.15
CA ILE A 8 10.30 -9.19 11.33
C ILE A 8 8.91 -8.80 11.84
N LEU A 9 8.00 -8.40 10.95
CA LEU A 9 6.64 -8.05 11.33
C LEU A 9 5.90 -9.24 11.96
N ALA A 10 6.06 -10.45 11.42
CA ALA A 10 5.46 -11.66 11.98
C ALA A 10 5.96 -11.93 13.41
N VAL A 11 7.27 -11.79 13.66
CA VAL A 11 7.87 -11.94 14.98
C VAL A 11 7.28 -10.93 15.96
N ILE A 12 7.20 -9.65 15.56
CA ILE A 12 6.64 -8.59 16.40
C ILE A 12 5.18 -8.88 16.79
N ILE A 13 4.36 -9.37 15.84
CA ILE A 13 2.96 -9.76 16.11
C ILE A 13 2.89 -10.98 17.01
N TYR A 14 3.72 -12.00 16.76
CA TYR A 14 3.78 -13.21 17.58
C TYR A 14 4.16 -12.91 19.04
N LEU A 15 5.07 -11.94 19.25
CA LEU A 15 5.44 -11.45 20.57
C LEU A 15 4.36 -10.56 21.23
N GLY A 16 3.24 -10.30 20.56
CA GLY A 16 2.14 -9.50 21.08
C GLY A 16 2.39 -7.99 21.14
N LEU A 17 3.50 -7.51 20.56
CA LEU A 17 3.89 -6.09 20.62
C LEU A 17 2.89 -5.17 19.88
N LEU A 18 2.12 -5.74 18.95
CA LEU A 18 1.11 -5.04 18.16
C LEU A 18 -0.34 -5.31 18.61
N GLN A 19 -0.58 -6.10 19.66
CA GLN A 19 -1.94 -6.51 20.09
C GLN A 19 -2.90 -5.32 20.20
N ARG A 20 -2.52 -4.29 20.96
CA ARG A 20 -3.36 -3.09 21.11
C ARG A 20 -3.66 -2.44 19.76
N THR A 21 -2.70 -2.43 18.84
CA THR A 21 -2.84 -1.85 17.49
C THR A 21 -3.81 -2.65 16.64
N LEU A 22 -3.64 -3.98 16.61
CA LEU A 22 -4.47 -4.92 15.89
C LEU A 22 -5.91 -4.95 16.43
N ASP A 23 -6.09 -4.92 17.75
CA ASP A 23 -7.40 -4.86 18.41
C ASP A 23 -8.20 -3.62 17.96
N ARG A 24 -7.53 -2.46 17.87
CA ARG A 24 -8.15 -1.23 17.36
C ARG A 24 -8.45 -1.28 15.85
N MET A 25 -7.94 -2.28 15.14
CA MET A 25 -8.24 -2.56 13.74
C MET A 25 -9.23 -3.73 13.59
N ARG A 26 -9.78 -4.27 14.68
CA ARG A 26 -10.62 -5.49 14.68
C ARG A 26 -9.90 -6.72 14.10
N LEU A 27 -8.56 -6.72 14.15
CA LEU A 27 -7.75 -7.83 13.71
C LEU A 27 -7.27 -8.60 14.93
N SER A 28 -7.43 -9.92 14.92
CA SER A 28 -6.76 -10.79 15.88
C SER A 28 -5.31 -11.02 15.45
N ASP A 29 -4.44 -11.36 16.41
CA ASP A 29 -3.05 -11.75 16.14
C ASP A 29 -2.99 -12.86 15.07
N ARG A 30 -3.90 -13.83 15.14
CA ARG A 30 -4.02 -14.92 14.14
C ARG A 30 -4.37 -14.39 12.76
N ALA A 31 -5.35 -13.50 12.65
CA ALA A 31 -5.73 -12.91 11.37
C ALA A 31 -4.57 -12.11 10.77
N ALA A 32 -3.84 -11.35 11.60
CA ALA A 32 -2.69 -10.58 11.15
C ALA A 32 -1.54 -11.48 10.67
N LEU A 33 -1.26 -12.59 11.35
CA LEU A 33 -0.28 -13.58 10.89
C LEU A 33 -0.71 -14.25 9.56
N ILE A 34 -2.00 -14.55 9.39
CA ILE A 34 -2.53 -15.07 8.11
C ILE A 34 -2.33 -14.04 7.00
N ILE A 35 -2.61 -12.75 7.25
CA ILE A 35 -2.38 -11.69 6.27
C ILE A 35 -0.90 -11.61 5.87
N ILE A 36 0.02 -11.70 6.83
CA ILE A 36 1.47 -11.72 6.52
C ILE A 36 1.84 -12.95 5.69
N ALA A 37 1.30 -14.11 6.04
CA ALA A 37 1.51 -15.33 5.26
C ALA A 37 0.97 -15.18 3.82
N LEU A 38 -0.21 -14.56 3.64
CA LEU A 38 -0.79 -14.27 2.33
C LEU A 38 0.08 -13.28 1.54
N LEU A 39 0.63 -12.24 2.17
CA LEU A 39 1.57 -11.31 1.53
C LEU A 39 2.85 -12.02 1.10
N ALA A 40 3.38 -12.92 1.92
CA ALA A 40 4.57 -13.70 1.59
C ALA A 40 4.31 -14.67 0.43
N VAL A 41 3.23 -15.47 0.53
CA VAL A 41 2.82 -16.40 -0.53
C VAL A 41 2.51 -15.66 -1.84
N GLY A 42 1.92 -14.47 -1.73
CA GLY A 42 1.60 -13.59 -2.83
C GLY A 42 2.79 -13.19 -3.69
N THR A 43 4.02 -13.23 -3.16
CA THR A 43 5.23 -12.93 -3.93
C THR A 43 5.58 -14.01 -4.97
N TRP A 44 5.09 -15.24 -4.81
CA TRP A 44 5.27 -16.32 -5.77
C TRP A 44 4.06 -16.52 -6.69
N LEU A 45 2.98 -15.77 -6.46
CA LEU A 45 1.84 -15.80 -7.36
C LEU A 45 2.21 -15.10 -8.69
N PRO A 46 1.82 -15.68 -9.83
CA PRO A 46 2.04 -15.02 -11.11
C PRO A 46 1.21 -13.74 -11.20
N ASP A 47 1.78 -12.71 -11.81
CA ASP A 47 1.07 -11.47 -12.10
C ASP A 47 -0.10 -11.74 -13.07
N LEU A 48 -1.25 -11.14 -12.80
CA LEU A 48 -2.44 -11.28 -13.64
C LEU A 48 -2.33 -10.32 -14.84
N PRO A 49 -2.26 -10.82 -16.09
CA PRO A 49 -2.17 -9.97 -17.26
C PRO A 49 -3.52 -9.43 -17.71
N ILE A 50 -3.61 -8.11 -17.90
CA ILE A 50 -4.72 -7.42 -18.54
C ILE A 50 -4.14 -6.51 -19.64
N GLY A 51 -4.06 -7.03 -20.87
CA GLY A 51 -3.38 -6.36 -21.97
C GLY A 51 -1.91 -6.13 -21.66
N MET A 52 -1.47 -4.87 -21.63
CA MET A 52 -0.10 -4.47 -21.26
C MET A 52 0.06 -4.23 -19.75
N VAL A 53 -1.02 -4.31 -18.96
CA VAL A 53 -0.97 -4.17 -17.50
C VAL A 53 -0.72 -5.54 -16.87
N ARG A 54 0.23 -5.62 -15.94
CA ARG A 54 0.52 -6.81 -15.13
C ARG A 54 0.17 -6.49 -13.69
N ILE A 55 -0.87 -7.13 -13.15
CA ILE A 55 -1.33 -6.84 -11.79
C ILE A 55 -0.68 -7.81 -10.81
N ASN A 56 0.11 -7.29 -9.87
CA ASN A 56 0.66 -8.08 -8.78
C ASN A 56 -0.43 -8.42 -7.76
N LEU A 57 -0.83 -9.69 -7.72
CA LEU A 57 -1.93 -10.14 -6.87
C LEU A 57 -1.58 -10.04 -5.38
N GLY A 58 -0.34 -10.34 -5.01
CA GLY A 58 0.11 -10.33 -3.62
C GLY A 58 0.05 -8.95 -2.99
N SER A 59 0.63 -7.95 -3.66
CA SER A 59 0.69 -6.57 -3.16
C SER A 59 -0.57 -5.76 -3.44
N THR A 60 -1.38 -6.15 -4.42
CA THR A 60 -2.64 -5.43 -4.72
C THR A 60 -3.82 -6.02 -3.95
N LEU A 61 -4.10 -7.32 -4.10
CA LEU A 61 -5.35 -7.90 -3.60
C LEU A 61 -5.38 -7.99 -2.07
N VAL A 62 -4.26 -8.37 -1.44
CA VAL A 62 -4.24 -8.57 0.01
C VAL A 62 -4.44 -7.24 0.75
N PRO A 63 -3.70 -6.15 0.44
CA PRO A 63 -3.93 -4.85 1.06
C PRO A 63 -5.29 -4.24 0.68
N PHE A 64 -5.73 -4.41 -0.56
CA PHE A 64 -7.05 -3.96 -0.99
C PHE A 64 -8.17 -4.63 -0.19
N GLY A 65 -8.14 -5.96 -0.09
CA GLY A 65 -9.11 -6.73 0.68
C GLY A 65 -9.12 -6.35 2.16
N LEU A 66 -7.93 -6.13 2.75
CA LEU A 66 -7.81 -5.65 4.12
C LEU A 66 -8.38 -4.23 4.28
N ALA A 67 -8.12 -3.32 3.35
CA ALA A 67 -8.68 -1.98 3.39
C ALA A 67 -10.22 -2.00 3.29
N VAL A 68 -10.78 -2.81 2.39
CA VAL A 68 -12.24 -3.00 2.26
C VAL A 68 -12.83 -3.54 3.57
N TYR A 69 -12.20 -4.55 4.18
CA TYR A 69 -12.62 -5.07 5.49
C TYR A 69 -12.63 -3.97 6.56
N LEU A 70 -11.57 -3.15 6.62
CA LEU A 70 -11.44 -2.09 7.61
C LEU A 70 -12.40 -0.92 7.38
N ILE A 71 -12.77 -0.60 6.14
CA ILE A 71 -13.80 0.41 5.86
C ILE A 71 -15.20 -0.14 6.18
N GLY A 72 -15.49 -1.37 5.75
CA GLY A 72 -16.80 -2.01 5.93
C GLY A 72 -17.15 -2.27 7.38
N THR A 73 -16.16 -2.48 8.23
CA THR A 73 -16.35 -2.66 9.68
C THR A 73 -16.32 -1.33 10.46
N ALA A 74 -16.30 -0.16 9.78
CA ALA A 74 -16.12 1.14 10.44
C ALA A 74 -17.35 1.52 11.27
N ASP A 75 -17.12 1.98 12.50
CA ASP A 75 -18.20 2.19 13.47
C ASP A 75 -18.98 3.48 13.21
N THR A 76 -18.38 4.44 12.50
CA THR A 76 -19.01 5.74 12.25
C THR A 76 -18.72 6.30 10.87
N TYR A 77 -19.68 7.05 10.34
CA TYR A 77 -19.52 7.80 9.08
C TYR A 77 -18.33 8.79 9.13
N ARG A 78 -18.05 9.39 10.31
CA ARG A 78 -16.89 10.27 10.50
C ARG A 78 -15.55 9.55 10.26
N GLU A 79 -15.46 8.27 10.63
CA GLU A 79 -14.25 7.48 10.38
C GLU A 79 -14.09 7.18 8.88
N GLN A 80 -15.19 6.92 8.18
CA GLN A 80 -15.18 6.71 6.72
C GLN A 80 -14.72 7.97 5.97
N VAL A 81 -15.23 9.15 6.34
CA VAL A 81 -14.81 10.43 5.74
C VAL A 81 -13.33 10.71 5.98
N ARG A 82 -12.82 10.43 7.19
CA ARG A 82 -11.38 10.55 7.49
C ARG A 82 -10.54 9.58 6.68
N GLY A 83 -11.01 8.35 6.52
CA GLY A 83 -10.39 7.36 5.64
C GLY A 83 -10.30 7.89 4.21
N ALA A 84 -11.42 8.35 3.64
CA ALA A 84 -11.45 8.91 2.29
C ALA A 84 -10.51 10.13 2.13
N ALA A 85 -10.51 11.05 3.10
CA ALA A 85 -9.59 12.18 3.10
C ALA A 85 -8.12 11.73 3.16
N ALA A 86 -7.80 10.70 3.94
CA ALA A 86 -6.46 10.14 4.04
C ALA A 86 -6.02 9.43 2.75
N ILE A 87 -6.94 8.76 2.05
CA ILE A 87 -6.68 8.18 0.72
C ILE A 87 -6.28 9.28 -0.26
N VAL A 88 -7.08 10.34 -0.37
CA VAL A 88 -6.82 11.46 -1.29
C VAL A 88 -5.51 12.15 -0.94
N ALA A 89 -5.28 12.47 0.33
CA ALA A 89 -4.05 13.14 0.77
C ALA A 89 -2.80 12.28 0.50
N THR A 90 -2.89 10.97 0.75
CA THR A 90 -1.78 10.04 0.47
C THR A 90 -1.53 9.93 -1.02
N ALA A 91 -2.57 9.80 -1.84
CA ALA A 91 -2.44 9.72 -3.29
C ALA A 91 -1.74 10.98 -3.84
N ILE A 92 -2.17 12.17 -3.42
CA ILE A 92 -1.52 13.43 -3.80
C ILE A 92 -0.05 13.44 -3.38
N ALA A 93 0.25 13.04 -2.14
CA ALA A 93 1.63 13.02 -1.65
C ALA A 93 2.53 12.08 -2.48
N VAL A 94 2.03 10.89 -2.83
CA VAL A 94 2.76 9.94 -3.67
C VAL A 94 2.97 10.49 -5.08
N LEU A 95 1.94 11.10 -5.69
CA LEU A 95 2.07 11.72 -7.01
C LEU A 95 3.06 12.89 -7.03
N VAL A 96 3.08 13.72 -5.98
CA VAL A 96 4.07 14.80 -5.85
C VAL A 96 5.48 14.23 -5.74
N LEU A 97 5.67 13.16 -4.97
CA LEU A 97 6.97 12.50 -4.87
C LEU A 97 7.37 11.88 -6.20
N ASP A 98 6.44 11.32 -6.98
CA ASP A 98 6.71 10.75 -8.30
C ASP A 98 7.26 11.79 -9.27
N TRP A 99 6.74 13.02 -9.20
CA TRP A 99 7.22 14.14 -10.00
C TRP A 99 8.55 14.73 -9.53
N VAL A 100 8.84 14.68 -8.23
CA VAL A 100 10.00 15.36 -7.63
C VAL A 100 11.22 14.44 -7.53
N LEU A 101 11.01 13.14 -7.30
CA LEU A 101 12.10 12.20 -7.09
C LEU A 101 12.73 11.78 -8.43
N PRO A 102 14.08 11.77 -8.52
CA PRO A 102 14.76 11.20 -9.66
C PRO A 102 14.45 9.70 -9.77
N GLN A 103 14.11 9.24 -10.98
CA GLN A 103 13.85 7.81 -11.24
C GLN A 103 15.07 7.10 -11.85
N GLU A 104 16.12 7.85 -12.21
CA GLU A 104 17.32 7.29 -12.86
C GLU A 104 18.30 6.66 -11.86
N PRO A 105 18.76 5.41 -12.09
CA PRO A 105 19.81 4.77 -11.30
C PRO A 105 21.10 5.60 -11.31
N GLY A 106 21.45 6.18 -10.15
CA GLY A 106 22.66 6.99 -9.96
C GLY A 106 22.40 8.42 -9.47
N ALA A 107 21.22 8.98 -9.73
CA ALA A 107 20.78 10.27 -9.18
C ALA A 107 19.95 10.13 -7.90
N MET A 108 19.55 8.90 -7.55
CA MET A 108 18.70 8.59 -6.41
C MET A 108 19.46 8.64 -5.07
N PHE A 109 19.03 9.52 -4.16
CA PHE A 109 19.47 9.50 -2.75
C PHE A 109 18.72 8.45 -1.92
N ILE A 110 17.46 8.20 -2.25
CA ILE A 110 16.60 7.19 -1.64
C ILE A 110 15.84 6.49 -2.76
N GLU A 111 15.66 5.17 -2.65
CA GLU A 111 14.79 4.46 -3.59
C GLU A 111 13.37 5.02 -3.47
N PRO A 112 12.75 5.43 -4.60
CA PRO A 112 11.42 6.02 -4.60
C PRO A 112 10.40 5.17 -3.83
N LEU A 113 10.46 3.83 -3.96
CA LEU A 113 9.62 2.90 -3.21
C LEU A 113 9.56 3.17 -1.71
N TYR A 114 10.71 3.37 -1.08
CA TYR A 114 10.78 3.63 0.36
C TYR A 114 10.23 5.01 0.68
N ALA A 115 10.49 6.01 -0.17
CA ALA A 115 9.95 7.36 0.00
C ALA A 115 8.41 7.37 -0.08
N TYR A 116 7.82 6.69 -1.08
CA TYR A 116 6.37 6.57 -1.22
C TYR A 116 5.74 5.81 -0.05
N GLY A 117 6.34 4.70 0.36
CA GLY A 117 5.85 3.91 1.50
C GLY A 117 5.88 4.70 2.81
N LEU A 118 6.97 5.43 3.07
CA LEU A 118 7.11 6.28 4.26
C LEU A 118 6.11 7.44 4.22
N ALA A 119 5.99 8.12 3.09
CA ALA A 119 5.03 9.21 2.93
C ALA A 119 3.60 8.72 3.12
N ALA A 120 3.24 7.57 2.55
CA ALA A 120 1.93 6.97 2.71
C ALA A 120 1.60 6.62 4.17
N GLY A 121 2.56 6.06 4.89
CA GLY A 121 2.42 5.78 6.32
C GLY A 121 2.22 7.06 7.15
N VAL A 122 3.04 8.08 6.91
CA VAL A 122 3.01 9.35 7.66
C VAL A 122 1.73 10.14 7.35
N ILE A 123 1.44 10.38 6.06
CA ILE A 123 0.27 11.17 5.64
C ILE A 123 -1.02 10.44 6.01
N GLY A 124 -1.09 9.13 5.77
CA GLY A 124 -2.21 8.30 6.21
C GLY A 124 -2.48 8.43 7.71
N TYR A 125 -1.43 8.38 8.53
CA TYR A 125 -1.56 8.55 9.99
C TYR A 125 -2.03 9.95 10.40
N LEU A 126 -1.41 11.00 9.86
CA LEU A 126 -1.71 12.39 10.22
C LEU A 126 -3.15 12.79 9.86
N VAL A 127 -3.62 12.38 8.67
CA VAL A 127 -4.95 12.73 8.17
C VAL A 127 -6.02 11.80 8.72
N GLY A 128 -5.75 10.49 8.75
CA GLY A 128 -6.71 9.49 9.19
C GLY A 128 -7.04 9.57 10.69
N ARG A 129 -6.06 9.94 11.52
CA ARG A 129 -6.17 10.06 13.00
C ARG A 129 -6.69 8.82 13.74
N SER A 130 -6.85 7.69 13.06
CA SER A 130 -7.15 6.37 13.62
C SER A 130 -6.23 5.35 12.95
N ARG A 131 -5.93 4.24 13.65
CA ARG A 131 -5.08 3.16 13.10
C ARG A 131 -5.65 2.57 11.82
N ARG A 132 -6.98 2.46 11.77
CA ARG A 132 -7.74 1.95 10.62
C ARG A 132 -7.69 2.91 9.45
N ALA A 133 -8.06 4.17 9.69
CA ALA A 133 -8.03 5.21 8.66
C ALA A 133 -6.61 5.47 8.15
N ALA A 134 -5.59 5.32 9.00
CA ALA A 134 -4.20 5.41 8.60
C ALA A 134 -3.79 4.29 7.64
N PHE A 135 -4.12 3.03 7.97
CA PHE A 135 -3.85 1.91 7.08
C PHE A 135 -4.61 2.03 5.76
N VAL A 136 -5.92 2.31 5.83
CA VAL A 136 -6.78 2.49 4.66
C VAL A 136 -6.26 3.64 3.79
N GLY A 137 -6.00 4.80 4.39
CA GLY A 137 -5.49 5.98 3.69
C GLY A 137 -4.13 5.73 3.05
N GLY A 138 -3.21 5.11 3.78
CA GLY A 138 -1.90 4.72 3.29
C GLY A 138 -1.99 3.76 2.10
N MET A 139 -2.61 2.61 2.28
CA MET A 139 -2.65 1.55 1.26
C MET A 139 -3.50 1.93 0.06
N MET A 140 -4.73 2.40 0.28
CA MET A 140 -5.61 2.75 -0.84
C MET A 140 -5.18 4.05 -1.53
N GLY A 141 -4.52 4.96 -0.81
CA GLY A 141 -3.93 6.15 -1.42
C GLY A 141 -2.76 5.81 -2.35
N VAL A 142 -1.88 4.89 -1.95
CA VAL A 142 -0.82 4.37 -2.83
C VAL A 142 -1.40 3.67 -4.05
N LEU A 143 -2.39 2.78 -3.86
CA LEU A 143 -3.07 2.11 -4.98
C LEU A 143 -3.77 3.10 -5.92
N ALA A 144 -4.38 4.15 -5.38
CA ALA A 144 -4.99 5.20 -6.17
C ALA A 144 -3.95 6.00 -6.98
N ALA A 145 -2.81 6.35 -6.38
CA ALA A 145 -1.72 7.00 -7.09
C ALA A 145 -1.17 6.13 -8.22
N ASP A 146 -0.95 4.83 -7.96
CA ASP A 146 -0.48 3.86 -8.96
C ASP A 146 -1.43 3.77 -10.17
N ILE A 147 -2.74 3.76 -9.92
CA ILE A 147 -3.75 3.82 -10.99
C ILE A 147 -3.68 5.15 -11.76
N ILE A 148 -3.50 6.27 -11.08
CA ILE A 148 -3.42 7.59 -11.74
C ILE A 148 -2.17 7.67 -12.63
N ILE A 149 -1.02 7.19 -12.16
CA ILE A 149 0.23 7.13 -12.93
C ILE A 149 0.04 6.24 -14.16
N LEU A 150 -0.55 5.05 -13.98
CA LEU A 150 -0.91 4.16 -15.09
C LEU A 150 -1.77 4.90 -16.13
N LEU A 151 -2.78 5.66 -15.71
CA LEU A 151 -3.66 6.43 -16.60
C LEU A 151 -2.91 7.53 -17.36
N GLN A 152 -1.94 8.19 -16.74
CA GLN A 152 -1.12 9.23 -17.37
C GLN A 152 -0.22 8.68 -18.49
N GLN A 153 0.08 7.39 -18.47
CA GLN A 153 0.94 6.72 -19.45
C GLN A 153 0.17 6.11 -20.63
N PHE A 154 -1.16 6.25 -20.68
CA PHE A 154 -1.94 5.75 -21.83
C PHE A 154 -1.74 6.63 -23.09
N PRO A 155 -1.59 6.02 -24.28
CA PRO A 155 -1.53 4.59 -24.55
C PRO A 155 -0.19 3.98 -24.12
N LEU A 156 -0.26 2.83 -23.44
CA LEU A 156 0.94 2.12 -22.97
C LEU A 156 1.80 1.67 -24.15
N THR A 157 3.09 2.02 -24.11
CA THR A 157 4.10 1.57 -25.08
C THR A 157 4.94 0.41 -24.55
N ARG A 158 4.92 0.18 -23.23
CA ARG A 158 5.58 -0.91 -22.52
C ARG A 158 4.64 -1.52 -21.50
N SER A 159 4.97 -2.72 -21.00
CA SER A 159 4.19 -3.34 -19.94
C SER A 159 4.30 -2.52 -18.65
N TYR A 160 3.17 -2.28 -17.97
CA TYR A 160 3.12 -1.59 -16.69
C TYR A 160 2.75 -2.57 -15.58
N GLN A 161 3.48 -2.58 -14.46
CA GLN A 161 3.21 -3.50 -13.35
C GLN A 161 2.34 -2.84 -12.26
N LEU A 162 1.03 -3.02 -12.23
CA LEU A 162 0.20 -2.48 -11.15
C LEU A 162 0.40 -3.22 -9.82
N GLY A 163 0.43 -2.49 -8.70
CA GLY A 163 0.69 -3.02 -7.36
C GLY A 163 2.17 -3.07 -6.97
N GLY A 164 3.05 -2.81 -7.93
CA GLY A 164 4.47 -2.53 -7.74
C GLY A 164 4.97 -1.40 -8.64
N GLY A 165 4.08 -0.77 -9.42
CA GLY A 165 4.38 -0.06 -10.69
C GLY A 165 5.09 1.25 -10.55
N ILE A 166 5.03 1.79 -9.35
CA ILE A 166 5.84 2.90 -8.90
C ILE A 166 7.37 2.58 -9.01
N LEU A 167 7.75 1.33 -9.26
CA LEU A 167 9.13 0.86 -9.47
C LEU A 167 9.57 0.70 -10.92
N ASP A 168 8.62 0.62 -11.87
CA ASP A 168 8.90 0.24 -13.27
C ASP A 168 8.47 1.33 -14.26
N SER A 169 8.22 2.55 -13.77
CA SER A 169 8.16 3.76 -14.61
C SER A 169 9.57 4.16 -15.05
N SER A 170 10.31 3.23 -15.64
CA SER A 170 11.45 3.57 -16.48
C SER A 170 10.91 4.33 -17.69
N LEU A 171 10.98 5.66 -17.62
CA LEU A 171 11.12 6.49 -18.81
C LEU A 171 12.23 5.89 -19.71
#